data_AF-A0A932HCH1-F1
#
_entry.id   AF-A0A932HCH1-F1
#
_cell.length_a   1.000
_cell.length_b   1.000
_cell.length_c   1.000
_cell.angle_alpha   90.00
_cell.angle_beta   90.00
_cell.angle_gamma   90.00
#
_symmetry.space_group_name_H-M   'P 1'
#
loop_
_entity.id
_entity.type
_entity.pdbx_description
1 polymer ?
#
loop_
_entity_poly.entity_id
_entity_poly.type
_entity_poly.pdbx_seq_one_letter_code
_entity_poly.pdbx_strand_id
1 'polypeptide(L)'
;MRGAAYPEYFAAMMAAKKLGRPVKWVATRSETFMSDFHGRAISLTGELALDADGKFLAIRFDDRADLGAYGGAFGSLIATRNLTITIAGVYRIPAVYGRTRLAYTNTVPVSAYRGAGRPDIAYAIERLVDYTAH
;
A
#
# COMPACT_ATOMS: atom_id res chain seq x y z
N MET A 1 0.00 14.83 -1.82
CA MET A 1 0.94 14.02 -2.64
C MET A 1 0.87 14.47 -4.09
N ARG A 2 1.94 15.03 -4.67
CA ARG A 2 1.90 15.59 -6.04
C ARG A 2 2.11 14.47 -7.06
N GLY A 3 1.09 14.13 -7.85
CA GLY A 3 1.22 13.18 -8.96
C GLY A 3 -0.03 12.39 -9.32
N ALA A 4 -1.02 12.29 -8.42
CA ALA A 4 -2.28 11.62 -8.72
C ALA A 4 -3.34 12.59 -9.27
N ALA A 5 -4.26 12.07 -10.08
CA ALA A 5 -5.39 12.85 -10.60
C ALA A 5 -6.50 12.95 -9.53
N TYR A 6 -6.56 14.07 -8.83
CA TYR A 6 -7.58 14.34 -7.81
C TYR A 6 -8.85 14.97 -8.43
N PRO A 7 -10.04 14.72 -7.85
CA PRO A 7 -11.31 15.30 -8.35
C PRO A 7 -11.27 16.82 -8.52
N GLU A 8 -10.57 17.53 -7.65
CA GLU A 8 -10.44 18.99 -7.64
C GLU A 8 -9.72 19.50 -8.89
N TYR A 9 -8.80 18.71 -9.46
CA TYR A 9 -8.15 19.06 -10.73
C TYR A 9 -9.15 19.02 -11.89
N PHE A 10 -10.01 17.99 -11.94
CA PHE A 10 -11.07 17.91 -12.92
C PHE A 10 -12.10 19.03 -12.74
N ALA A 11 -12.49 19.32 -11.49
CA ALA A 11 -13.40 20.42 -11.19
C ALA A 11 -12.83 21.78 -11.62
N ALA A 12 -11.55 22.06 -11.35
CA ALA A 12 -10.88 23.28 -11.77
C ALA A 12 -10.81 23.40 -13.31
N MET A 13 -10.52 22.31 -14.03
CA MET A 13 -10.53 22.28 -15.49
C MET A 13 -11.92 22.55 -16.07
N MET A 14 -12.97 21.93 -15.51
CA MET A 14 -14.35 22.18 -15.94
C MET A 14 -14.78 23.62 -15.65
N ALA A 15 -14.41 24.16 -14.51
CA ALA A 15 -14.69 25.55 -14.15
C ALA A 15 -13.99 26.53 -15.10
N ALA A 16 -12.70 26.30 -15.42
CA ALA A 16 -11.97 27.13 -16.37
C ALA A 16 -12.62 27.11 -17.77
N LYS A 17 -13.03 25.93 -18.25
CA LYS A 17 -13.76 25.77 -19.52
C LYS A 17 -15.08 26.54 -19.52
N LYS A 18 -15.87 26.44 -18.45
CA LYS A 18 -17.18 27.10 -18.34
C LYS A 18 -17.07 28.63 -18.24
N LEU A 19 -16.05 29.13 -17.57
CA LEU A 19 -15.87 30.57 -17.33
C LEU A 19 -15.06 31.28 -18.42
N GLY A 20 -14.41 30.53 -19.33
CA GLY A 20 -13.55 31.08 -20.37
C GLY A 20 -12.33 31.84 -19.83
N ARG A 21 -11.89 31.53 -18.59
CA ARG A 21 -10.77 32.21 -17.92
C ARG A 21 -10.00 31.25 -17.01
N PRO A 22 -8.75 31.55 -16.66
CA PRO A 22 -7.97 30.72 -15.74
C PRO A 22 -8.63 30.58 -14.37
N VAL A 23 -8.60 29.36 -13.81
CA VAL A 23 -9.04 29.03 -12.44
C VAL A 23 -7.87 28.43 -11.68
N LYS A 24 -7.59 28.96 -10.49
CA LYS A 24 -6.57 28.44 -9.58
C LYS A 24 -7.23 27.78 -8.39
N TRP A 25 -6.81 26.56 -8.07
CA TRP A 25 -7.21 25.85 -6.86
C TRP A 25 -5.98 25.52 -6.02
N VAL A 26 -6.09 25.70 -4.70
CA VAL A 26 -5.05 25.37 -3.73
C VAL A 26 -5.75 24.86 -2.48
N ALA A 27 -5.53 23.59 -2.14
CA ALA A 27 -6.00 23.03 -0.87
C ALA A 27 -5.28 23.64 0.33
N THR A 28 -6.02 23.81 1.41
CA THR A 28 -5.49 23.97 2.75
C THR A 28 -4.84 22.66 3.24
N ARG A 29 -4.05 22.76 4.31
CA ARG A 29 -3.44 21.60 4.95
C ARG A 29 -4.49 20.60 5.46
N SER A 30 -5.58 21.09 6.04
CA SER A 30 -6.66 20.25 6.56
C SER A 30 -7.37 19.50 5.45
N GLU A 31 -7.68 20.17 4.34
CA GLU A 31 -8.24 19.51 3.15
C GLU A 31 -7.29 18.41 2.64
N THR A 32 -5.98 18.69 2.58
CA THR A 32 -5.00 17.68 2.14
C THR A 32 -5.03 16.43 3.03
N PHE A 33 -5.18 16.57 4.34
CA PHE A 33 -5.31 15.40 5.23
C PHE A 33 -6.62 14.64 5.03
N MET A 34 -7.69 15.34 4.67
CA MET A 34 -9.04 14.80 4.53
C MET A 34 -9.39 14.29 3.13
N SER A 35 -8.62 14.62 2.09
CA SER A 35 -8.94 14.24 0.71
C SER A 35 -7.80 13.61 -0.10
N ASP A 36 -6.53 13.90 0.22
CA ASP A 36 -5.42 13.27 -0.51
C ASP A 36 -5.35 11.77 -0.18
N PHE A 37 -4.76 10.99 -1.10
CA PHE A 37 -4.57 9.57 -0.87
C PHE A 37 -3.65 9.31 0.32
N HIS A 38 -4.05 8.34 1.14
CA HIS A 38 -3.25 7.85 2.27
C HIS A 38 -2.45 6.61 1.84
N GLY A 39 -1.58 6.12 2.72
CA GLY A 39 -0.71 4.98 2.45
C GLY A 39 -0.66 4.00 3.61
N ARG A 40 -0.17 2.79 3.33
CA ARG A 40 0.17 1.73 4.31
C ARG A 40 -0.98 1.08 5.10
N ALA A 41 -2.24 1.33 4.78
CA ALA A 41 -3.37 0.73 5.51
C ALA A 41 -3.49 -0.79 5.28
N ILE A 42 -2.51 -1.54 5.76
CA ILE A 42 -2.28 -2.96 5.54
C ILE A 42 -1.90 -3.57 6.88
N SER A 43 -2.60 -4.64 7.24
CA SER A 43 -2.25 -5.51 8.36
C SER A 43 -1.67 -6.80 7.79
N LEU A 44 -0.43 -7.10 8.18
CA LEU A 44 0.32 -8.26 7.72
C LEU A 44 0.36 -9.31 8.83
N THR A 45 0.09 -10.56 8.50
CA THR A 45 0.29 -11.70 9.41
C THR A 45 1.18 -12.71 8.70
N GLY A 46 2.40 -12.85 9.19
CA GLY A 46 3.44 -13.66 8.56
C GLY A 46 3.87 -14.85 9.42
N GLU A 47 4.31 -15.90 8.75
CA GLU A 47 4.89 -17.10 9.35
C GLU A 47 6.13 -17.52 8.55
N LEU A 48 7.19 -17.92 9.25
CA LEU A 48 8.43 -18.40 8.67
C LEU A 48 8.72 -19.80 9.21
N ALA A 49 8.96 -20.75 8.31
CA ALA A 49 9.33 -22.13 8.65
C ALA A 49 10.84 -22.32 8.48
N LEU A 50 11.46 -22.99 9.45
CA LEU A 50 12.89 -23.30 9.48
C LEU A 50 13.12 -24.80 9.73
N ASP A 51 14.25 -25.33 9.28
CA ASP A 51 14.75 -26.62 9.74
C ASP A 51 15.59 -26.48 11.02
N ALA A 52 16.08 -27.62 11.53
CA ALA A 52 16.89 -27.67 12.74
C ALA A 52 18.23 -26.92 12.63
N ASP A 53 18.71 -26.66 11.41
CA ASP A 53 19.95 -25.94 11.14
C ASP A 53 19.69 -24.43 10.88
N GLY A 54 18.44 -23.98 11.04
CA GLY A 54 18.05 -22.58 10.85
C GLY A 54 17.87 -22.16 9.39
N LYS A 55 17.80 -23.11 8.45
CA LYS A 55 17.58 -22.80 7.04
C LYS A 55 16.10 -22.56 6.77
N PHE A 56 15.80 -21.51 6.00
CA PHE A 56 14.42 -21.15 5.68
C PHE A 56 13.82 -22.14 4.67
N LEU A 57 12.64 -22.67 5.02
CA LEU A 57 11.91 -23.67 4.23
C LEU A 57 10.71 -23.05 3.52
N ALA A 58 9.92 -22.25 4.21
CA ALA A 58 8.72 -21.65 3.66
C ALA A 58 8.38 -20.33 4.34
N ILE A 59 7.74 -19.42 3.61
CA ILE A 59 7.15 -18.21 4.16
C ILE A 59 5.70 -18.07 3.72
N ARG A 60 4.85 -17.67 4.65
CA ARG A 60 3.42 -17.48 4.42
C ARG A 60 2.96 -16.13 4.95
N PHE A 61 2.19 -15.40 4.15
CA PHE A 61 1.48 -14.19 4.58
C PHE A 61 -0.04 -14.30 4.36
N ASP A 62 -0.81 -13.85 5.36
CA ASP A 62 -2.26 -13.65 5.28
C ASP A 62 -2.64 -12.22 5.69
N ASP A 63 -2.84 -11.39 4.67
CA ASP A 63 -2.87 -9.95 4.80
C ASP A 63 -4.30 -9.39 4.65
N ARG A 64 -4.54 -8.24 5.26
CA ARG A 64 -5.77 -7.44 5.09
C ARG A 64 -5.39 -6.02 4.72
N ALA A 65 -5.96 -5.49 3.65
CA ALA A 65 -5.71 -4.12 3.24
C ALA A 65 -7.01 -3.32 3.09
N ASP A 66 -6.97 -2.11 3.63
CA ASP A 66 -8.01 -1.10 3.48
C ASP A 66 -7.73 -0.26 2.24
N LEU A 67 -8.68 -0.23 1.32
CA LEU A 67 -8.60 0.55 0.08
C LEU A 67 -9.14 1.98 0.24
N GLY A 68 -9.81 2.28 1.35
CA GLY A 68 -10.68 3.43 1.51
C GLY A 68 -11.99 3.27 0.74
N ALA A 69 -12.65 4.38 0.43
CA ALA A 69 -13.99 4.36 -0.16
C ALA A 69 -14.02 3.99 -1.66
N TYR A 70 -12.90 4.20 -2.36
CA TYR A 70 -12.80 4.00 -3.80
C TYR A 70 -11.45 3.40 -4.18
N GLY A 71 -11.35 2.86 -5.40
CA GLY A 71 -10.07 2.40 -5.94
C GLY A 71 -9.11 3.58 -6.16
N GLY A 72 -8.14 3.76 -5.27
CA GLY A 72 -7.01 4.67 -5.51
C GLY A 72 -6.16 4.19 -6.69
N ALA A 73 -5.42 5.12 -7.33
CA ALA A 73 -4.66 4.85 -8.57
C ALA A 73 -3.77 3.59 -8.51
N PHE A 74 -3.22 3.27 -7.34
CA PHE A 74 -2.42 2.06 -7.10
C PHE A 74 -2.94 1.19 -5.96
N GLY A 75 -4.14 1.47 -5.43
CA GLY A 75 -4.62 0.94 -4.14
C GLY A 75 -4.51 -0.57 -4.02
N SER A 76 -5.19 -1.31 -4.91
CA SER A 76 -5.14 -2.79 -4.91
C SER A 76 -3.76 -3.35 -5.26
N LEU A 77 -3.03 -2.69 -6.16
CA LEU A 77 -1.71 -3.13 -6.63
C LEU A 77 -0.65 -3.12 -5.52
N ILE A 78 -0.77 -2.19 -4.57
CA ILE A 78 0.13 -2.07 -3.41
C ILE A 78 0.05 -3.30 -2.52
N ALA A 79 -1.16 -3.70 -2.13
CA ALA A 79 -1.37 -4.78 -1.18
C ALA A 79 -1.39 -6.18 -1.82
N THR A 80 -1.41 -6.25 -3.15
CA THR A 80 -1.37 -7.53 -3.88
C THR A 80 0.01 -7.70 -4.50
N ARG A 81 0.15 -7.34 -5.77
CA ARG A 81 1.36 -7.57 -6.59
C ARG A 81 2.63 -7.08 -5.90
N ASN A 82 2.64 -5.86 -5.35
CA ASN A 82 3.87 -5.32 -4.77
C ASN A 82 4.32 -6.09 -3.52
N LEU A 83 3.41 -6.57 -2.66
CA LEU A 83 3.78 -7.44 -1.54
C LEU A 83 4.31 -8.78 -2.08
N THR A 84 3.57 -9.41 -2.99
CA THR A 84 3.91 -10.76 -3.48
C THR A 84 5.27 -10.82 -4.17
N ILE A 85 5.66 -9.82 -4.97
CA ILE A 85 6.95 -9.85 -5.67
C ILE A 85 8.16 -9.59 -4.75
N THR A 86 7.94 -9.08 -3.54
CA THR A 86 9.01 -8.80 -2.56
C THR A 86 8.87 -9.60 -1.27
N ILE A 87 7.99 -10.59 -1.24
CA ILE A 87 7.62 -11.40 -0.06
C ILE A 87 8.77 -12.27 0.49
N ALA A 88 9.78 -12.58 -0.32
CA ALA A 88 10.97 -13.31 0.12
C ALA A 88 12.10 -12.40 0.61
N GLY A 89 11.95 -11.08 0.46
CA GLY A 89 12.99 -10.12 0.83
C GLY A 89 14.29 -10.40 0.09
N VAL A 90 15.37 -10.53 0.85
CA VAL A 90 16.72 -10.87 0.35
C VAL A 90 17.08 -12.35 0.56
N TYR A 91 16.15 -13.16 1.05
CA TYR A 91 16.42 -14.53 1.49
C TYR A 91 16.09 -15.57 0.43
N ARG A 92 16.82 -16.68 0.47
CA ARG A 92 16.49 -17.87 -0.32
C ARG A 92 15.42 -18.68 0.41
N ILE A 93 14.17 -18.57 -0.05
CA ILE A 93 13.02 -19.28 0.50
C ILE A 93 12.35 -20.10 -0.62
N PRO A 94 12.39 -21.45 -0.57
CA PRO A 94 11.95 -22.27 -1.70
C PRO A 94 10.42 -22.35 -1.85
N ALA A 95 9.65 -22.19 -0.77
CA ALA A 95 8.19 -22.18 -0.81
C ALA A 95 7.62 -20.86 -0.30
N VAL A 96 6.76 -20.23 -1.09
CA VAL A 96 6.21 -18.90 -0.80
C VAL A 96 4.71 -18.92 -1.03
N TYR A 97 3.95 -18.42 -0.05
CA TYR A 97 2.52 -18.20 -0.19
C TYR A 97 2.13 -16.80 0.31
N GLY A 98 1.29 -16.10 -0.44
CA GLY A 98 0.70 -14.84 -0.02
C GLY A 98 -0.78 -14.79 -0.35
N ARG A 99 -1.60 -14.39 0.61
CA ARG A 99 -3.02 -14.07 0.41
C ARG A 99 -3.29 -12.67 0.96
N THR A 100 -3.97 -11.86 0.17
CA THR A 100 -4.43 -10.53 0.62
C THR A 100 -5.94 -10.43 0.46
N ARG A 101 -6.63 -9.99 1.51
CA ARG A 101 -8.05 -9.57 1.43
C ARG A 101 -8.13 -8.06 1.35
N LEU A 102 -8.83 -7.56 0.33
CA LEU A 102 -9.06 -6.14 0.12
C LEU A 102 -10.46 -5.77 0.60
N ALA A 103 -10.57 -4.70 1.38
CA ALA A 103 -11.85 -4.17 1.84
C ALA A 103 -11.97 -2.68 1.49
N TYR A 104 -13.17 -2.28 1.08
CA TYR A 104 -13.55 -0.87 1.00
C TYR A 104 -14.07 -0.40 2.35
N THR A 105 -13.72 0.83 2.73
CA THR A 105 -14.13 1.44 4.00
C THR A 105 -14.56 2.89 3.80
N ASN A 106 -15.20 3.51 4.77
CA ASN A 106 -15.61 4.92 4.71
C ASN A 106 -14.46 5.90 5.00
N THR A 107 -13.27 5.64 4.46
CA THR A 107 -12.07 6.49 4.60
C THR A 107 -11.59 6.97 3.23
N VAL A 108 -10.65 7.92 3.22
CA VAL A 108 -10.04 8.38 1.96
C VAL A 108 -9.30 7.23 1.27
N PRO A 109 -9.30 7.18 -0.08
CA PRO A 109 -8.66 6.08 -0.78
C PRO A 109 -7.16 5.97 -0.48
N VAL A 110 -6.68 4.72 -0.46
CA VAL A 110 -5.27 4.41 -0.25
C VAL A 110 -4.56 4.28 -1.59
N SER A 111 -3.36 4.83 -1.69
CA SER A 111 -2.53 4.77 -2.88
C SER A 111 -1.04 4.79 -2.55
N ALA A 112 -0.21 4.89 -3.58
CA ALA A 112 1.22 4.68 -3.48
C ALA A 112 1.87 5.74 -2.59
N TYR A 113 2.41 5.30 -1.46
CA TYR A 113 3.29 6.11 -0.62
C TYR A 113 4.65 5.47 -0.50
N ARG A 114 5.70 6.28 -0.76
CA ARG A 114 7.14 5.94 -0.76
C ARG A 114 7.44 4.46 -0.51
N GLY A 115 7.72 3.72 -1.58
CA GLY A 115 8.01 2.27 -1.54
C GLY A 115 6.79 1.39 -1.85
N ALA A 116 5.58 1.84 -1.51
CA ALA A 116 4.31 1.28 -1.95
C ALA A 116 4.18 -0.24 -1.67
N GLY A 117 4.02 -0.63 -0.40
CA GLY A 117 3.89 -2.02 0.06
C GLY A 117 5.23 -2.68 0.40
N ARG A 118 6.29 -2.31 -0.31
CA ARG A 118 7.65 -2.86 -0.08
C ARG A 118 8.20 -2.60 1.32
N PRO A 119 8.05 -1.38 1.90
CA PRO A 119 8.51 -1.16 3.27
C PRO A 119 7.74 -2.01 4.29
N ASP A 120 6.46 -2.22 4.06
CA ASP A 120 5.57 -2.95 4.96
C ASP A 120 5.97 -4.43 5.02
N ILE A 121 6.16 -5.07 3.85
CA ILE A 121 6.59 -6.47 3.77
C ILE A 121 8.05 -6.66 4.18
N ALA A 122 8.95 -5.72 3.84
CA ALA A 122 10.33 -5.77 4.29
C ALA A 122 10.38 -5.77 5.82
N TYR A 123 9.66 -4.84 6.47
CA TYR A 123 9.55 -4.84 7.93
C TYR A 123 9.05 -6.17 8.47
N ALA A 124 7.98 -6.74 7.90
CA ALA A 124 7.41 -7.99 8.39
C ALA A 124 8.37 -9.19 8.26
N ILE A 125 9.08 -9.33 7.15
CA ILE A 125 10.06 -10.41 6.95
C ILE A 125 11.21 -10.26 7.94
N GLU A 126 11.79 -9.07 8.08
CA GLU A 126 12.91 -8.84 9.00
C GLU A 126 12.49 -9.09 10.45
N ARG A 127 11.25 -8.76 10.84
CA ARG A 127 10.71 -9.09 12.16
C ARG A 127 10.57 -10.60 12.38
N LEU A 128 10.18 -11.37 11.37
CA LEU A 128 10.12 -12.84 11.47
C LEU A 128 11.51 -13.43 11.62
N VAL A 129 12.47 -12.96 10.83
CA VAL A 129 13.86 -13.44 10.89
C VAL A 129 14.47 -13.15 12.25
N ASP A 130 14.35 -11.92 12.75
CA ASP A 130 14.83 -11.52 14.08
C ASP A 130 14.19 -12.37 15.19
N TYR A 131 12.88 -12.63 15.10
CA TYR A 131 12.18 -13.48 16.07
C TYR A 131 12.71 -14.92 16.10
N THR A 132 13.12 -15.46 14.95
CA THR A 132 13.64 -16.83 14.84
C THR A 132 15.12 -16.97 15.22
N ALA A 133 15.82 -15.83 15.38
CA ALA A 133 17.22 -15.80 15.78
C ALA A 133 17.42 -15.79 17.32
N HIS A 134 16.33 -15.68 18.09
CA HIS A 134 16.30 -15.79 19.55
C HIS A 134 16.06 -17.24 20.00
#